data_AF-A0A7Y5PX43-F1
#
_entry.id   AF-A0A7Y5PX43-F1
#
_cell.length_a   1.000
_cell.length_b   1.000
_cell.length_c   1.000
_cell.angle_alpha   90.00
_cell.angle_beta   90.00
_cell.angle_gamma   90.00
#
_symmetry.space_group_name_H-M   'P 1'
#
loop_
_entity.id
_entity.type
_entity.pdbx_description
1 polymer ?
#
loop_
_entity_poly.entity_id
_entity_poly.type
_entity_poly.pdbx_seq_one_letter_code
_entity_poly.pdbx_strand_id
1 'polypeptide(L)'
;MDAVSASRGKELRALAARAAASSTSGVLVLARPGAPAFELAREVHALSTRASRPFVHVRCAHEREDPSGALARAGEGALFLESVEWLSEAAQEALARELALQRERKGGA
;
A
#
# COMPACT_ATOMS: atom_id res chain seq x y z
N MET A 1 0.69 -26.22 -12.82
CA MET A 1 1.44 -25.37 -11.88
C MET A 1 1.89 -26.28 -10.76
N ASP A 2 3.18 -26.50 -10.66
CA ASP A 2 3.85 -27.54 -9.89
C ASP A 2 4.39 -26.99 -8.56
N ALA A 3 4.48 -27.86 -7.53
CA ALA A 3 4.70 -27.47 -6.13
C ALA A 3 5.98 -26.64 -5.90
N VAL A 4 7.02 -26.90 -6.69
CA VAL A 4 8.30 -26.16 -6.65
C VAL A 4 8.12 -24.70 -7.10
N SER A 5 7.31 -24.46 -8.13
CA SER A 5 7.01 -23.12 -8.63
C SER A 5 6.19 -22.32 -7.62
N ALA A 6 5.23 -22.98 -6.95
CA ALA A 6 4.47 -22.39 -5.85
C ALA A 6 5.34 -22.02 -4.64
N SER A 7 6.32 -22.87 -4.27
CA SER A 7 7.27 -22.59 -3.18
C SER A 7 8.14 -21.37 -3.48
N ARG A 8 8.72 -21.29 -4.69
CA ARG A 8 9.51 -20.12 -5.12
C ARG A 8 8.70 -18.83 -5.12
N GLY A 9 7.44 -18.89 -5.57
CA GLY A 9 6.54 -17.73 -5.52
C GLY A 9 6.28 -17.25 -4.09
N LYS A 10 6.13 -18.17 -3.14
CA LYS A 10 5.97 -17.83 -1.72
C LYS A 10 7.25 -17.21 -1.13
N GLU A 11 8.41 -17.78 -1.43
CA GLU A 11 9.70 -17.26 -0.96
C GLU A 11 10.00 -15.86 -1.50
N LEU A 12 9.77 -15.63 -2.80
CA LEU A 12 9.95 -14.33 -3.43
C LEU A 12 9.01 -13.29 -2.83
N ARG A 13 7.73 -13.63 -2.64
CA ARG A 13 6.76 -12.75 -1.96
C ARG A 13 7.23 -12.38 -0.55
N ALA A 14 7.67 -13.37 0.24
CA ALA A 14 8.13 -13.12 1.60
C ALA A 14 9.39 -12.23 1.64
N LEU A 15 10.30 -12.40 0.67
CA LEU A 15 11.47 -11.53 0.53
C LEU A 15 11.07 -10.09 0.17
N ALA A 16 10.20 -9.92 -0.81
CA ALA A 16 9.67 -8.62 -1.21
C ALA A 16 8.95 -7.93 -0.05
N ALA A 17 8.13 -8.68 0.70
CA ALA A 17 7.40 -8.16 1.85
C ALA A 17 8.36 -7.61 2.93
N ARG A 18 9.41 -8.37 3.28
CA ARG A 18 10.42 -7.91 4.24
C ARG A 18 11.19 -6.68 3.75
N ALA A 19 11.59 -6.67 2.48
CA ALA A 19 12.30 -5.53 1.91
C ALA A 19 11.43 -4.26 1.96
N ALA A 20 10.17 -4.35 1.52
CA ALA A 20 9.22 -3.25 1.59
C ALA A 20 8.92 -2.80 3.02
N ALA A 21 8.75 -3.74 3.96
CA ALA A 21 8.45 -3.44 5.37
C ALA A 21 9.57 -2.70 6.11
N SER A 22 10.82 -2.83 5.65
CA SER A 22 11.97 -2.09 6.19
C SER A 22 12.04 -0.62 5.74
N SER A 23 11.20 -0.22 4.78
CA SER A 23 11.15 1.14 4.25
C SER A 23 9.99 1.94 4.84
N THR A 24 10.18 3.26 4.97
CA THR A 24 9.11 4.21 5.30
C THR A 24 8.53 4.91 4.07
N SER A 25 9.08 4.64 2.88
CA SER A 25 8.64 5.18 1.59
C SER A 25 7.38 4.49 1.08
N GLY A 26 6.68 5.15 0.15
CA GLY A 26 5.59 4.51 -0.59
C GLY A 26 6.09 3.31 -1.39
N VAL A 27 5.30 2.23 -1.38
CA VAL A 27 5.60 0.98 -2.08
C VAL A 27 4.60 0.82 -3.23
N LEU A 28 5.10 0.70 -4.45
CA LEU A 28 4.28 0.37 -5.62
C LEU A 28 4.31 -1.14 -5.85
N VAL A 29 3.15 -1.78 -5.78
CA VAL A 29 3.00 -3.21 -6.06
C VAL A 29 2.53 -3.37 -7.50
N LEU A 30 3.40 -3.92 -8.36
CA LEU A 30 3.03 -4.32 -9.71
C LEU A 30 2.58 -5.77 -9.72
N ALA A 31 1.35 -6.00 -10.14
CA ALA A 31 0.73 -7.30 -10.10
C ALA A 31 -0.10 -7.53 -11.37
N ARG A 32 -0.14 -8.78 -11.84
CA ARG A 32 -1.09 -9.17 -12.88
C ARG A 32 -2.51 -9.19 -12.29
N PRO A 33 -3.57 -9.01 -13.10
CA PRO A 33 -4.94 -9.21 -12.64
C PRO A 33 -5.09 -10.58 -11.96
N GLY A 34 -5.72 -10.60 -10.79
CA GLY A 34 -5.92 -11.81 -9.97
C GLY A 34 -4.70 -12.29 -9.18
N ALA A 35 -3.55 -11.60 -9.25
CA ALA A 35 -2.43 -11.86 -8.35
C ALA A 35 -2.74 -11.31 -6.94
N PRO A 36 -2.18 -11.92 -5.88
CA PRO A 36 -2.53 -11.62 -4.49
C PRO A 36 -1.82 -10.36 -3.96
N ALA A 37 -2.10 -9.20 -4.58
CA ALA A 37 -1.49 -7.92 -4.24
C ALA A 37 -1.91 -7.43 -2.84
N PHE A 38 -3.18 -7.64 -2.50
CA PHE A 38 -3.72 -7.32 -1.18
C PHE A 38 -3.02 -8.12 -0.07
N GLU A 39 -2.80 -9.42 -0.27
CA GLU A 39 -2.09 -10.27 0.68
C GLU A 39 -0.65 -9.82 0.85
N LEU A 40 0.05 -9.46 -0.24
CA LEU A 40 1.39 -8.88 -0.15
C LEU A 40 1.38 -7.56 0.64
N ALA A 41 0.43 -6.65 0.38
CA ALA A 41 0.32 -5.40 1.13
C ALA A 41 0.07 -5.63 2.63
N ARG A 42 -0.77 -6.62 2.97
CA ARG A 42 -0.98 -7.04 4.37
C ARG A 42 0.26 -7.64 5.01
N GLU A 43 1.00 -8.47 4.29
CA GLU A 43 2.28 -9.03 4.75
C GLU A 43 3.30 -7.90 5.02
N VAL A 44 3.41 -6.93 4.11
CA VAL A 44 4.28 -5.75 4.30
C VAL A 44 3.89 -4.99 5.57
N HIS A 45 2.60 -4.69 5.75
CA HIS A 45 2.14 -4.00 6.94
C HIS A 45 2.44 -4.76 8.22
N ALA A 46 2.13 -6.07 8.26
CA ALA A 46 2.35 -6.94 9.41
C ALA A 46 3.83 -7.08 9.80
N LEU A 47 4.76 -6.93 8.84
CA LEU A 47 6.20 -6.99 9.07
C LEU A 47 6.82 -5.62 9.37
N SER A 48 6.07 -4.52 9.20
CA SER A 48 6.57 -3.17 9.40
C SER A 48 6.60 -2.75 10.87
N THR A 49 7.30 -1.66 11.18
CA THR A 49 7.25 -1.02 12.50
C THR A 49 5.88 -0.47 12.88
N ARG A 50 4.92 -0.46 11.94
CA ARG A 50 3.54 0.03 12.11
C ARG A 50 2.52 -1.09 12.19
N ALA A 51 2.93 -2.34 12.38
CA ALA A 51 2.03 -3.50 12.39
C ALA A 51 0.91 -3.44 13.44
N SER A 52 1.10 -2.68 14.53
CA SER A 52 0.09 -2.44 15.56
C SER A 52 -0.86 -1.28 15.26
N ARG A 53 -0.65 -0.57 14.14
CA ARG A 53 -1.42 0.60 13.72
C ARG A 53 -2.43 0.22 12.63
N PRO A 54 -3.42 1.08 12.31
CA PRO A 54 -4.44 0.74 11.32
C PRO A 54 -3.86 0.38 9.93
N PHE A 55 -4.46 -0.61 9.30
CA PHE A 55 -4.28 -0.93 7.89
C PHE A 55 -5.58 -0.64 7.15
N VAL A 56 -5.60 0.44 6.37
CA VAL A 56 -6.77 0.85 5.59
C VAL A 56 -6.58 0.40 4.16
N HIS A 57 -7.60 -0.25 3.60
CA HIS A 57 -7.63 -0.68 2.20
C HIS A 57 -8.75 0.05 1.48
N VAL A 58 -8.43 0.60 0.32
CA VAL A 58 -9.37 1.25 -0.59
C VAL A 58 -9.26 0.60 -1.95
N ARG A 59 -10.41 0.28 -2.56
CA ARG A 59 -10.48 -0.24 -3.94
C ARG A 59 -10.85 0.90 -4.88
N CYS A 60 -9.83 1.52 -5.49
CA CYS A 60 -9.99 2.73 -6.29
C CYS A 60 -10.93 2.56 -7.50
N ALA A 61 -11.03 1.34 -8.05
CA ALA A 61 -11.94 1.03 -9.15
C ALA A 61 -13.43 1.01 -8.75
N HIS A 62 -13.75 0.88 -7.46
CA HIS A 62 -15.12 0.66 -6.98
C HIS A 62 -15.59 1.71 -5.99
N GLU A 63 -14.68 2.25 -5.18
CA GLU A 63 -15.00 3.18 -4.12
C GLU A 63 -14.85 4.60 -4.64
N ARG A 64 -15.93 5.39 -4.59
CA ARG A 64 -15.88 6.86 -4.74
C ARG A 64 -15.25 7.55 -3.53
N GLU A 65 -14.51 6.80 -2.72
CA GLU A 65 -13.98 7.28 -1.45
C GLU A 65 -12.85 8.27 -1.73
N ASP A 66 -12.90 9.41 -1.02
CA ASP A 66 -11.84 10.40 -1.06
C ASP A 66 -10.57 9.79 -0.44
N PRO A 67 -9.47 9.66 -1.21
CA PRO A 67 -8.19 9.13 -0.71
C PRO A 67 -7.70 9.88 0.54
N SER A 68 -8.06 11.16 0.69
CA SER A 68 -7.71 11.99 1.85
C SER A 68 -8.37 11.49 3.13
N GLY A 69 -9.66 11.13 3.06
CA GLY A 69 -10.38 10.52 4.18
C GLY A 69 -9.81 9.15 4.55
N ALA A 70 -9.46 8.34 3.56
CA ALA A 70 -8.81 7.06 3.79
C ALA A 70 -7.42 7.20 4.43
N LEU A 71 -6.64 8.21 4.01
CA LEU A 71 -5.35 8.52 4.61
C LEU A 71 -5.49 8.98 6.05
N ALA A 72 -6.49 9.82 6.36
CA ALA A 72 -6.77 10.25 7.73
C ALA A 72 -7.13 9.07 8.64
N ARG A 73 -7.93 8.10 8.17
CA ARG A 73 -8.23 6.86 8.91
C ARG A 73 -7.00 5.99 9.13
N ALA A 74 -6.08 5.96 8.16
CA ALA A 74 -4.84 5.21 8.30
C ALA A 74 -3.94 5.83 9.39
N GLY A 75 -3.94 7.16 9.51
CA GLY A 75 -3.18 7.89 10.52
C GLY A 75 -1.69 7.53 10.46
N GLU A 76 -1.13 7.11 11.60
CA GLU A 76 0.26 6.64 11.68
C GLU A 76 0.48 5.21 11.17
N GLY A 77 -0.57 4.56 10.63
CA GLY A 77 -0.55 3.21 10.09
C GLY A 77 -0.15 3.15 8.61
N ALA A 78 -0.90 2.37 7.84
CA ALA A 78 -0.68 2.14 6.42
C ALA A 78 -1.99 2.22 5.62
N LEU A 79 -1.91 2.81 4.44
CA LEU A 79 -2.98 2.89 3.45
C LEU A 79 -2.57 2.06 2.22
N PHE A 80 -3.40 1.11 1.83
CA PHE A 80 -3.26 0.36 0.59
C PHE A 80 -4.32 0.81 -0.41
N LEU A 81 -3.87 1.32 -1.55
CA LEU A 81 -4.69 1.74 -2.68
C LEU A 81 -4.64 0.65 -3.74
N GLU A 82 -5.70 -0.14 -3.85
CA GLU A 82 -5.80 -1.19 -4.85
C GLU A 82 -6.27 -0.61 -6.19
N SER A 83 -5.53 -0.97 -7.23
CA SER A 83 -5.78 -0.51 -8.61
C SER A 83 -5.82 1.02 -8.68
N VAL A 84 -4.78 1.66 -8.14
CA VAL A 84 -4.62 3.12 -8.03
C VAL A 84 -4.71 3.84 -9.39
N GLU A 85 -4.45 3.13 -10.48
CA GLU A 85 -4.60 3.63 -11.86
C GLU A 85 -6.03 4.03 -12.22
N TRP A 86 -7.04 3.57 -11.46
CA TRP A 86 -8.44 3.94 -11.66
C TRP A 86 -8.90 5.17 -10.87
N LEU A 87 -8.01 5.81 -10.10
CA LEU A 87 -8.34 7.09 -9.47
C LEU A 87 -8.60 8.16 -10.53
N SER A 88 -9.65 8.96 -10.33
CA SER A 88 -9.88 10.16 -11.15
C SER A 88 -8.74 11.17 -10.99
N GLU A 89 -8.53 12.02 -12.00
CA GLU A 89 -7.48 13.06 -11.95
C GLU A 89 -7.60 13.94 -10.70
N ALA A 90 -8.83 14.38 -10.37
CA ALA A 90 -9.10 15.15 -9.17
C ALA A 90 -8.68 14.42 -7.87
N ALA A 91 -8.91 13.11 -7.80
CA ALA A 91 -8.52 12.29 -6.65
C ALA A 91 -7.00 12.05 -6.60
N GLN A 92 -6.35 11.86 -7.76
CA GLN A 92 -4.88 11.76 -7.85
C GLN A 92 -4.21 13.04 -7.38
N GLU A 93 -4.70 14.21 -7.83
CA GLU A 93 -4.21 15.50 -7.39
C GLU A 93 -4.40 15.72 -5.89
N ALA A 94 -5.58 15.37 -5.35
CA ALA A 94 -5.86 15.49 -3.91
C ALA A 94 -4.89 14.63 -3.09
N LEU A 95 -4.70 13.38 -3.49
CA LEU A 95 -3.75 12.47 -2.85
C LEU A 95 -2.30 12.99 -2.95
N ALA A 96 -1.88 13.47 -4.12
CA ALA A 96 -0.54 14.00 -4.33
C ALA A 96 -0.26 15.23 -3.45
N ARG A 97 -1.23 16.14 -3.34
CA ARG A 97 -1.15 17.30 -2.43
C ARG A 97 -1.00 16.87 -0.98
N GLU A 98 -1.84 15.95 -0.51
CA GLU A 98 -1.78 15.49 0.88
C GLU A 98 -0.45 14.77 1.19
N LEU A 99 0.05 13.93 0.28
CA LEU A 99 1.35 13.27 0.44
C LEU A 99 2.52 14.28 0.50
N ALA A 100 2.46 15.36 -0.28
CA ALA A 100 3.43 16.44 -0.21
C ALA A 100 3.41 17.13 1.16
N LEU A 101 2.23 17.49 1.67
CA LEU A 101 2.06 18.09 2.99
C LEU A 101 2.59 17.18 4.12
N GLN A 102 2.34 15.87 4.04
CA GLN A 102 2.83 14.91 5.03
C GLN A 102 4.37 14.78 5.00
N ARG A 103 5.00 14.91 3.82
CA ARG A 103 6.46 14.91 3.70
C ARG A 103 7.07 16.16 4.33
N GLU A 104 6.46 17.32 4.13
CA GLU A 104 6.91 18.58 4.76
C GLU A 104 6.82 18.50 6.29
N ARG A 105 5.71 17.97 6.83
CA ARG A 105 5.54 17.78 8.28
C ARG A 105 6.58 16.84 8.89
N LYS A 106 7.01 15.80 8.15
CA LYS A 106 8.04 14.86 8.61
C LYS A 106 9.47 15.35 8.42
N GLY A 107 9.70 16.28 7.49
CA GLY A 107 11.02 16.86 7.23
C GLY A 107 11.37 18.07 8.09
N GLY A 108 10.38 18.66 8.77
CA GLY A 108 10.55 19.81 9.67
C GLY A 108 10.75 19.45 11.15
N ALA A 109 10.95 18.17 11.49
CA ALA A 109 11.15 17.66 12.85
C ALA A 109 12.55 17.07 13.04
#